data_AF-A0A1T5IJZ4-F1
#
_entry.id   AF-A0A1T5IJZ4-F1
#
_cell.length_a   1.000
_cell.length_b   1.000
_cell.length_c   1.000
_cell.angle_alpha   90.00
_cell.angle_beta   90.00
_cell.angle_gamma   90.00
#
_symmetry.space_group_name_H-M   'P 1'
#
loop_
_entity.id
_entity.type
_entity.pdbx_description
1 polymer ?
#
loop_
_entity_poly.entity_id
_entity_poly.type
_entity_poly.pdbx_seq_one_letter_code
_entity_poly.pdbx_strand_id
1 'polypeptide(L)'
;MSHRLPAARRYIVSMSATSAGHRYWAIQFGVAIAGLVLLPVFGIALSVSSREYRGLGVIVVLCAAPFVVLLVWVGRQYRAYPREQRLIYGWAVMQQTHPVWLVRARPQLRIMATARRARDGKMSRQELLWLQSLKPKNPYPGVLPPV
;
A
#
# COMPACT_ATOMS: atom_id res chain seq x y z
N MET A 1 17.71 -5.14 33.10
CA MET A 1 18.19 -3.80 32.71
C MET A 1 17.42 -3.30 31.49
N SER A 2 16.43 -2.41 31.69
CA SER A 2 15.66 -1.85 30.58
C SER A 2 16.46 -0.75 29.87
N HIS A 3 16.99 -1.03 28.68
CA HIS A 3 17.50 0.02 27.79
C HIS A 3 16.31 0.88 27.32
N ARG A 4 15.95 1.91 28.12
CA ARG A 4 15.02 2.95 27.69
C ARG A 4 15.71 3.71 26.57
N LEU A 5 15.26 3.48 25.34
CA LEU A 5 15.73 4.24 24.18
C LEU A 5 15.52 5.74 24.45
N PRO A 6 16.54 6.58 24.15
CA PRO A 6 16.45 8.03 24.35
C PRO A 6 15.25 8.57 23.57
N ALA A 7 14.55 9.57 24.13
CA ALA A 7 13.26 10.05 23.64
C ALA A 7 13.29 10.35 22.12
N ALA A 8 14.35 10.97 21.62
CA ALA A 8 14.56 11.25 20.19
C ALA A 8 14.47 10.01 19.30
N ARG A 9 14.98 8.85 19.76
CA ARG A 9 14.92 7.59 19.02
C ARG A 9 13.50 7.02 18.97
N ARG A 10 12.66 7.25 20.00
CA ARG A 10 11.25 6.86 19.95
C ARG A 10 10.46 7.68 18.95
N TYR A 11 10.70 8.99 18.87
CA TYR A 11 10.04 9.88 17.91
C TYR A 11 10.38 9.54 16.45
N ILE A 12 11.67 9.26 16.16
CA ILE A 12 12.12 8.87 14.82
C ILE A 12 11.52 7.51 14.41
N VAL A 13 11.42 6.58 15.36
CA VAL A 13 10.80 5.26 15.15
C VAL A 13 9.29 5.41 14.91
N SER A 14 8.57 6.21 15.69
CA SER A 14 7.13 6.43 15.44
C SER A 14 6.86 7.15 14.11
N MET A 15 7.71 8.11 13.72
CA MET A 15 7.59 8.82 12.44
C MET A 15 7.83 7.91 11.23
N SER A 16 8.85 7.06 11.28
CA SER A 16 9.16 6.11 10.19
C SER A 16 8.10 5.01 10.03
N ALA A 17 7.54 4.51 11.13
CA ALA A 17 6.44 3.55 11.09
C ALA A 17 5.17 4.17 10.47
N THR A 18 4.87 5.40 10.87
CA THR A 18 3.74 6.17 10.38
C THR A 18 3.90 6.49 8.89
N SER A 19 5.11 6.85 8.45
CA SER A 19 5.37 7.21 7.05
C SER A 19 5.23 6.03 6.11
N ALA A 20 5.65 4.82 6.51
CA ALA A 20 5.50 3.62 5.67
C ALA A 20 4.03 3.23 5.47
N GLY A 21 3.21 3.31 6.52
CA GLY A 21 1.77 3.10 6.44
C GLY A 21 1.09 4.09 5.51
N HIS A 22 1.38 5.40 5.65
CA HIS A 22 0.85 6.43 4.74
C HIS A 22 1.33 6.24 3.30
N ARG A 23 2.59 5.85 3.10
CA ARG A 23 3.17 5.66 1.77
C ARG A 23 2.43 4.58 0.98
N TYR A 24 2.02 3.49 1.63
CA TYR A 24 1.20 2.47 0.97
C TYR A 24 -0.10 3.06 0.42
N TRP A 25 -0.88 3.76 1.25
CA TRP A 25 -2.16 4.36 0.84
C TRP A 25 -1.96 5.43 -0.23
N ALA A 26 -0.92 6.26 -0.10
CA ALA A 26 -0.57 7.26 -1.10
C ALA A 26 -0.25 6.62 -2.47
N ILE A 27 0.46 5.48 -2.49
CA ILE A 27 0.72 4.74 -3.73
C ILE A 27 -0.59 4.18 -4.31
N GLN A 28 -1.50 3.63 -3.50
CA GLN A 28 -2.77 3.09 -3.99
C GLN A 28 -3.65 4.18 -4.63
N PHE A 29 -3.80 5.33 -3.95
CA PHE A 29 -4.49 6.48 -4.52
C PHE A 29 -3.77 7.03 -5.75
N GLY A 30 -2.45 7.12 -5.72
CA GLY A 30 -1.63 7.60 -6.83
C GLY A 30 -1.80 6.75 -8.09
N VAL A 31 -1.73 5.43 -7.98
CA VAL A 31 -1.95 4.51 -9.11
C VAL A 31 -3.38 4.61 -9.62
N ALA A 32 -4.36 4.67 -8.72
CA ALA A 32 -5.77 4.82 -9.10
C ALA A 32 -6.02 6.10 -9.90
N ILE A 33 -5.52 7.24 -9.41
CA ILE A 33 -5.66 8.55 -10.07
C ILE A 33 -4.86 8.59 -11.38
N ALA A 34 -3.62 8.10 -11.38
CA ALA A 34 -2.78 8.08 -12.58
C ALA A 34 -3.44 7.27 -13.70
N GLY A 35 -3.97 6.08 -13.40
CA GLY A 35 -4.71 5.28 -14.38
C GLY A 35 -5.97 5.98 -14.88
N LEU A 36 -6.70 6.66 -13.98
CA LEU A 36 -7.91 7.41 -14.32
C LEU A 36 -7.66 8.63 -15.20
N VAL A 37 -6.48 9.25 -15.14
CA VAL A 37 -6.16 10.46 -15.93
C VAL A 37 -5.35 10.12 -17.17
N LEU A 38 -4.30 9.31 -17.05
CA LEU A 38 -3.37 9.04 -18.14
C LEU A 38 -4.00 8.16 -19.22
N LEU A 39 -4.81 7.16 -18.87
CA LEU A 39 -5.46 6.30 -19.87
C LEU A 39 -6.44 7.09 -20.74
N PRO A 40 -7.34 7.94 -20.20
CA PRO A 40 -8.20 8.75 -21.06
C PRO A 40 -7.43 9.76 -21.91
N VAL A 41 -6.43 10.45 -21.35
CA VAL A 41 -5.61 11.40 -22.12
C VAL A 41 -4.91 10.70 -23.28
N PHE A 42 -4.30 9.54 -23.03
CA PHE A 42 -3.64 8.76 -24.05
C PHE A 42 -4.62 8.19 -25.08
N GLY A 43 -5.76 7.66 -24.65
CA GLY A 43 -6.79 7.13 -25.53
C GLY A 43 -7.46 8.19 -26.41
N ILE A 44 -7.68 9.40 -25.88
CA ILE A 44 -8.17 10.55 -26.66
C ILE A 44 -7.10 10.99 -27.67
N ALA A 45 -5.83 11.12 -27.24
CA ALA A 45 -4.74 11.48 -28.12
C ALA A 45 -4.60 10.50 -29.30
N LEU A 46 -4.68 9.19 -29.05
CA LEU A 46 -4.70 8.16 -30.09
C LEU A 46 -5.91 8.27 -31.02
N SER A 47 -7.08 8.61 -30.48
CA SER A 47 -8.32 8.72 -31.26
C SER A 47 -8.36 9.94 -32.18
N VAL A 48 -7.61 11.00 -31.81
CA VAL A 48 -7.51 12.25 -32.57
C VAL A 48 -6.34 12.20 -33.57
N SER A 49 -5.24 11.53 -33.23
CA SER A 49 -4.02 11.51 -34.06
C SER A 49 -4.13 10.63 -35.31
N SER A 50 -4.94 9.57 -35.28
CA SER A 50 -5.14 8.69 -36.44
C SER A 50 -6.54 8.11 -36.50
N ARG A 51 -7.14 8.11 -37.69
CA ARG A 51 -8.43 7.43 -37.94
C ARG A 51 -8.30 5.92 -37.78
N GLU A 52 -7.13 5.36 -38.06
CA GLU A 52 -6.85 3.92 -37.97
C GLU A 52 -6.85 3.43 -36.50
N TYR A 53 -6.34 4.24 -35.58
CA TYR A 53 -6.24 3.89 -34.16
C TYR A 53 -7.44 4.35 -33.32
N ARG A 54 -8.49 4.88 -33.96
CA ARG A 54 -9.65 5.43 -33.26
C ARG A 54 -10.38 4.39 -32.41
N GLY A 55 -10.51 3.16 -32.91
CA GLY A 55 -11.10 2.06 -32.14
C GLY A 55 -10.26 1.69 -30.91
N LEU A 56 -8.93 1.65 -31.07
CA LEU A 56 -8.00 1.34 -29.98
C LEU A 56 -8.00 2.44 -28.91
N GLY A 57 -8.08 3.71 -29.31
CA GLY A 57 -8.17 4.83 -28.39
C GLY A 57 -9.42 4.78 -27.50
N VAL A 58 -10.58 4.41 -28.06
CA VAL A 58 -11.81 4.18 -27.27
C VAL A 58 -11.63 3.04 -26.27
N ILE A 59 -11.03 1.91 -26.69
CA ILE A 59 -10.75 0.79 -25.79
C ILE A 59 -9.86 1.23 -24.62
N VAL A 60 -8.82 2.02 -24.90
CA VAL A 60 -7.92 2.56 -23.86
C VAL A 60 -8.67 3.46 -22.88
N VAL A 61 -9.59 4.32 -23.36
CA VAL A 61 -10.43 5.14 -22.47
C VAL A 61 -11.32 4.25 -21.59
N LEU A 62 -11.93 3.21 -22.15
CA LEU A 62 -12.77 2.27 -21.40
C LEU A 62 -11.97 1.52 -20.31
N CYS A 63 -10.69 1.25 -20.55
CA CYS A 63 -9.78 0.69 -19.54
C CYS A 63 -9.55 1.61 -18.33
N ALA A 64 -9.97 2.88 -18.37
CA ALA A 64 -9.96 3.76 -17.20
C ALA A 64 -11.10 3.47 -16.21
N ALA A 65 -12.22 2.86 -16.66
CA ALA A 65 -13.39 2.61 -15.81
C ALA A 65 -13.09 1.74 -14.57
N PRO A 66 -12.30 0.64 -14.67
CA PRO A 66 -11.86 -0.11 -13.49
C PRO A 66 -11.12 0.73 -12.43
N PHE A 67 -10.43 1.80 -12.84
CA PHE A 67 -9.72 2.66 -11.91
C PHE A 67 -10.68 3.54 -11.07
N VAL A 68 -11.85 3.88 -11.60
CA VAL A 68 -12.92 4.52 -10.81
C VAL A 68 -13.41 3.58 -9.71
N VAL A 69 -13.68 2.31 -10.08
CA VAL A 69 -14.10 1.28 -9.11
C VAL A 69 -13.02 1.07 -8.06
N LEU A 70 -11.75 1.00 -8.47
CA LEU A 70 -10.61 0.89 -7.57
C LEU A 70 -10.50 2.10 -6.62
N LEU A 71 -10.64 3.31 -7.13
CA LEU A 71 -10.55 4.54 -6.33
C LEU A 71 -11.67 4.60 -5.27
N VAL A 72 -12.90 4.27 -5.65
CA VAL A 72 -14.03 4.19 -4.72
C VAL A 72 -13.77 3.09 -3.67
N TRP A 73 -13.30 1.92 -4.10
CA TRP A 73 -13.01 0.82 -3.21
C TRP A 73 -11.90 1.16 -2.20
N VAL A 74 -10.77 1.69 -2.65
CA VAL A 74 -9.66 2.16 -1.79
C VAL A 74 -10.15 3.25 -0.84
N GLY A 75 -10.95 4.21 -1.33
CA GLY A 75 -11.55 5.25 -0.51
C GLY A 75 -12.45 4.71 0.59
N ARG A 76 -13.30 3.72 0.28
CA ARG A 76 -14.16 3.06 1.28
C ARG A 76 -13.33 2.31 2.32
N GLN A 77 -12.32 1.55 1.89
CA GLN A 77 -11.41 0.84 2.81
C GLN A 77 -10.66 1.84 3.71
N TYR A 78 -10.17 2.93 3.14
CA TYR A 78 -9.46 3.97 3.89
C TYR A 78 -10.34 4.68 4.93
N ARG A 79 -11.66 4.79 4.68
CA ARG A 79 -12.60 5.36 5.66
C ARG A 79 -13.07 4.35 6.70
N ALA A 80 -13.17 3.08 6.35
CA ALA A 80 -13.67 2.03 7.25
C ALA A 80 -12.70 1.70 8.40
N TYR A 81 -11.41 1.95 8.24
CA TYR A 81 -10.39 1.57 9.22
C TYR A 81 -9.91 2.73 10.09
N PRO A 82 -9.81 2.54 11.43
CA PRO A 82 -9.13 3.46 12.33
C PRO A 82 -7.69 3.76 11.87
N ARG A 83 -7.17 4.93 12.25
CA ARG A 83 -5.83 5.40 11.83
C ARG A 83 -4.72 4.37 12.10
N GLU A 84 -4.72 3.76 13.28
CA GLU A 84 -3.71 2.77 13.67
C GLU A 84 -3.77 1.51 12.80
N GLN A 85 -4.96 0.96 12.58
CA GLN A 85 -5.18 -0.22 11.73
C GLN A 85 -4.71 0.02 10.28
N ARG A 86 -4.94 1.21 9.73
CA ARG A 86 -4.47 1.59 8.38
C ARG A 86 -2.95 1.61 8.31
N LEU A 87 -2.30 2.08 9.36
CA LEU A 87 -0.84 2.12 9.45
C LEU A 87 -0.25 0.72 9.56
N ILE A 88 -0.81 -0.12 10.43
CA ILE A 88 -0.37 -1.51 10.61
C ILE A 88 -0.53 -2.29 9.30
N TYR A 89 -1.66 -2.15 8.61
CA TYR A 89 -1.89 -2.80 7.32
C TYR A 89 -0.85 -2.35 6.28
N GLY A 90 -0.70 -1.04 6.08
CA GLY A 90 0.23 -0.48 5.11
C GLY A 90 1.68 -0.85 5.42
N TRP A 91 2.07 -0.80 6.69
CA TRP A 91 3.37 -1.25 7.16
C TRP A 91 3.62 -2.73 6.83
N ALA A 92 2.67 -3.62 7.16
CA ALA A 92 2.83 -5.06 6.95
C ALA A 92 2.95 -5.43 5.46
N VAL A 93 2.23 -4.72 4.57
CA VAL A 93 2.43 -4.84 3.12
C VAL A 93 3.83 -4.37 2.75
N MET A 94 4.22 -3.16 3.18
CA MET A 94 5.51 -2.57 2.83
C MET A 94 6.72 -3.36 3.32
N GLN A 95 6.62 -4.11 4.42
CA GLN A 95 7.70 -5.01 4.88
C GLN A 95 7.94 -6.18 3.91
N GLN A 96 6.88 -6.64 3.25
CA GLN A 96 6.93 -7.81 2.36
C GLN A 96 7.08 -7.43 0.89
N THR A 97 6.79 -6.17 0.51
CA THR A 97 6.97 -5.66 -0.85
C THR A 97 8.43 -5.31 -1.13
N HIS A 98 9.13 -6.03 -2.01
CA HIS A 98 10.47 -5.62 -2.46
C HIS A 98 10.38 -4.39 -3.38
N PRO A 99 11.41 -3.51 -3.39
CA PRO A 99 11.47 -2.34 -4.27
C PRO A 99 11.56 -2.69 -5.77
N VAL A 100 11.79 -3.95 -6.11
CA VAL A 100 12.00 -4.40 -7.48
C VAL A 100 10.76 -5.15 -7.94
N TRP A 101 10.00 -4.52 -8.85
CA TRP A 101 8.82 -5.05 -9.55
C TRP A 101 9.10 -6.29 -10.43
N LEU A 102 10.29 -6.92 -10.34
CA LEU A 102 10.79 -7.89 -11.31
C LEU A 102 11.20 -9.27 -10.75
N VAL A 103 11.12 -9.56 -9.45
CA VAL A 103 11.60 -10.87 -8.96
C VAL A 103 10.58 -11.54 -8.05
N ARG A 104 9.94 -12.59 -8.58
CA ARG A 104 8.97 -13.49 -7.96
C ARG A 104 7.81 -12.75 -7.30
N ALA A 105 6.66 -12.76 -7.97
CA ALA A 105 5.38 -12.56 -7.32
C ALA A 105 5.24 -13.60 -6.19
N ARG A 106 5.67 -13.26 -4.96
CA ARG A 106 5.03 -13.85 -3.78
C ARG A 106 3.54 -13.63 -4.02
N PRO A 107 2.69 -14.66 -3.84
CA PRO A 107 1.28 -14.52 -4.15
C PRO A 107 0.76 -13.28 -3.43
N GLN A 108 0.36 -12.24 -4.17
CA GLN A 108 -0.01 -10.94 -3.57
C GLN A 108 -1.10 -11.14 -2.50
N LEU A 109 -1.95 -12.15 -2.72
CA LEU A 109 -2.93 -12.66 -1.77
C LEU A 109 -2.33 -13.01 -0.40
N ARG A 110 -1.16 -13.68 -0.34
CA ARG A 110 -0.50 -14.02 0.93
C ARG A 110 -0.01 -12.77 1.66
N ILE A 111 0.53 -11.79 0.94
CA ILE A 111 0.98 -10.52 1.53
C ILE A 111 -0.23 -9.78 2.12
N MET A 112 -1.32 -9.68 1.36
CA MET A 112 -2.55 -9.03 1.80
C MET A 112 -3.23 -9.77 2.96
N ALA A 113 -3.21 -11.11 2.96
CA ALA A 113 -3.74 -11.92 4.04
C ALA A 113 -2.95 -11.71 5.34
N THR A 114 -1.61 -11.71 5.25
CA THR A 114 -0.72 -11.39 6.38
C THR A 114 -0.97 -9.97 6.90
N ALA A 115 -1.10 -8.99 6.01
CA ALA A 115 -1.39 -7.61 6.39
C ALA A 115 -2.78 -7.46 7.05
N ARG A 116 -3.78 -8.23 6.59
CA ARG A 116 -5.10 -8.29 7.22
C ARG A 116 -5.02 -8.89 8.63
N ARG A 117 -4.29 -10.00 8.81
CA ARG A 117 -4.06 -10.59 10.14
C ARG A 117 -3.36 -9.61 11.08
N ALA A 118 -2.35 -8.89 10.59
CA ALA A 118 -1.63 -7.88 11.38
C ALA A 118 -2.56 -6.75 11.82
N ARG A 119 -3.37 -6.23 10.89
CA ARG A 119 -4.38 -5.19 11.16
C ARG A 119 -5.41 -5.62 12.19
N ASP A 120 -5.88 -6.87 12.09
CA ASP A 120 -6.92 -7.43 12.95
C ASP A 120 -6.38 -7.87 14.33
N GLY A 121 -5.09 -7.64 14.63
CA GLY A 121 -4.46 -8.07 15.88
C GLY A 121 -4.32 -9.60 16.03
N LYS A 122 -4.47 -10.34 14.93
CA LYS A 122 -4.43 -11.82 14.91
C LYS A 122 -3.02 -12.40 14.72
N MET A 123 -1.99 -11.56 14.77
CA MET A 123 -0.59 -12.01 14.68
C MET A 123 0.05 -12.05 16.05
N SER A 124 0.79 -13.11 16.30
CA SER A 124 1.60 -13.23 17.51
C SER A 124 2.75 -12.22 17.53
N ARG A 125 3.29 -11.95 18.72
CA ARG A 125 4.47 -11.09 18.87
C ARG A 125 5.66 -11.59 18.04
N GLN A 126 5.87 -12.90 17.99
CA GLN A 126 6.95 -13.51 17.20
C GLN A 126 6.77 -13.27 15.70
N GLU A 127 5.54 -13.40 15.18
CA GLU A 127 5.24 -13.12 13.78
C GLU A 127 5.48 -11.65 13.42
N LEU A 128 5.11 -10.71 14.30
CA LEU A 128 5.34 -9.28 14.08
C LEU A 128 6.83 -8.93 14.11
N LEU A 129 7.60 -9.53 15.02
CA LEU A 129 9.06 -9.36 15.07
C LEU A 129 9.73 -9.97 13.84
N TRP A 130 9.24 -11.11 13.34
CA TRP A 130 9.70 -11.68 12.08
C TRP A 130 9.40 -10.75 10.90
N LEU A 131 8.21 -10.15 10.82
CA LEU A 131 7.89 -9.16 9.77
C LEU A 131 8.79 -7.91 9.89
N GLN A 132 9.10 -7.48 11.10
CA GLN A 132 9.97 -6.34 11.35
C GLN A 132 11.42 -6.64 10.93
N SER A 133 11.89 -7.88 11.06
CA SER A 133 13.25 -8.26 10.66
C SER A 133 13.48 -8.17 9.15
N LEU A 134 12.42 -8.27 8.33
CA LEU A 134 12.50 -8.15 6.87
C LEU A 134 13.01 -6.76 6.43
N LYS A 135 12.56 -5.70 7.13
CA LYS A 135 13.05 -4.33 6.90
C LYS A 135 13.19 -3.61 8.25
N PRO A 136 14.33 -3.77 8.94
CA PRO A 136 14.54 -3.26 10.29
C PRO A 136 14.43 -1.74 10.41
N LYS A 137 14.68 -1.02 9.31
CA LYS A 137 14.61 0.45 9.23
C LYS A 137 13.17 0.99 9.27
N ASN A 138 12.17 0.12 9.09
CA ASN A 138 10.76 0.48 9.10
C ASN A 138 10.07 -0.16 10.32
N PRO A 139 10.03 0.53 11.47
CA PRO A 139 9.52 -0.03 12.71
C PRO A 139 8.00 -0.22 12.71
N TYR A 140 7.52 -1.07 13.61
CA TYR A 140 6.09 -1.36 13.76
C TYR A 140 5.31 -0.15 14.27
N PRO A 141 4.17 0.24 13.64
CA PRO A 141 3.42 1.45 13.99
C PRO A 141 2.43 1.29 15.15
N GLY A 142 2.21 0.08 15.66
CA GLY A 142 1.25 -0.20 16.74
C GLY A 142 1.90 -0.65 18.04
N VAL A 143 1.08 -1.07 19.00
CA VAL A 143 1.53 -1.71 20.24
C VAL A 143 1.73 -3.21 20.00
N LEU A 144 2.91 -3.73 20.40
CA LEU A 144 3.16 -5.17 20.31
C LEU A 144 2.30 -5.93 21.32
N PRO A 145 1.72 -7.10 20.95
CA PRO A 145 1.00 -7.94 21.89
C PRO A 145 1.90 -8.37 23.07
N PRO A 146 1.30 -8.58 24.27
CA PRO A 146 2.03 -9.18 25.40
C PRO A 146 2.52 -10.60 25.04
N VAL A 147 3.53 -11.06 25.77
CA VAL A 147 4.12 -12.41 25.63
C VAL A 147 3.19 -13.46 26.18
#